data_AF-A0A1T5PAX7-F1
#
_entry.id   AF-A0A1T5PAX7-F1
#
_cell.length_a   1.000
_cell.length_b   1.000
_cell.length_c   1.000
_cell.angle_alpha   90.00
_cell.angle_beta   90.00
_cell.angle_gamma   90.00
#
_symmetry.space_group_name_H-M   'P 1'
#
loop_
_entity.id
_entity.type
_entity.pdbx_description
1 polymer ?
#
loop_
_entity_poly.entity_id
_entity_poly.type
_entity_poly.pdbx_seq_one_letter_code
_entity_poly.pdbx_strand_id
1 'polypeptide(L)'
;MKINPNRKGLVIGALFTAISLMLVATVIAPALAVLPGYPVEKMMALMVSGASDHHLQLLTILVLAVIFLLILIPALILIRSSTPPNESIVSGKIILLMVLLYMVVHPLVFYIFSYAKDWNRKDAQYLMAALVTVPFSSFAFVIVGAVIDAVKKRG
;
A
#
# COMPACT_ATOMS: atom_id res chain seq x y z
N MET A 1 -4.39 25.96 9.64
CA MET A 1 -3.07 25.47 10.11
C MET A 1 -2.08 25.51 8.95
N LYS A 2 -1.01 26.31 9.01
CA LYS A 2 -0.01 26.39 7.91
C LYS A 2 0.91 25.16 7.99
N ILE A 3 0.83 24.25 7.02
CA ILE A 3 1.68 23.07 6.93
C ILE A 3 3.09 23.50 6.49
N ASN A 4 4.13 23.00 7.16
CA ASN A 4 5.51 23.24 6.72
C ASN A 4 5.68 22.71 5.28
N PRO A 5 6.03 23.55 4.29
CA PRO A 5 6.08 23.15 2.88
C PRO A 5 7.13 22.05 2.60
N ASN A 6 8.06 21.81 3.53
CA ASN A 6 9.09 20.78 3.45
C ASN A 6 8.72 19.45 4.11
N ARG A 7 7.51 19.33 4.68
CA ARG A 7 7.01 18.10 5.32
C ARG A 7 5.64 17.66 4.78
N LYS A 8 5.31 18.05 3.55
CA LYS A 8 4.00 17.77 2.94
C LYS A 8 3.79 16.27 2.76
N GLY A 9 4.82 15.51 2.38
CA GLY A 9 4.76 14.06 2.22
C GLY A 9 4.38 13.38 3.53
N LEU A 10 5.10 13.69 4.60
CA LEU A 10 4.83 13.14 5.93
C LEU A 10 3.43 13.50 6.44
N VAL A 11 2.98 14.74 6.26
CA VAL A 11 1.65 15.16 6.70
C VAL A 11 0.55 14.43 5.95
N ILE A 12 0.66 14.31 4.62
CA ILE A 12 -0.33 13.58 3.82
C ILE A 12 -0.29 12.08 4.15
N GLY A 13 0.90 11.49 4.33
CA GLY A 13 1.04 10.10 4.76
C GLY A 13 0.41 9.82 6.12
N ALA A 14 0.60 10.74 7.08
CA ALA A 14 -0.05 10.67 8.39
C ALA A 14 -1.58 10.78 8.29
N LEU A 15 -2.10 11.65 7.41
CA LEU A 15 -3.55 11.75 7.16
C LEU A 15 -4.10 10.45 6.57
N PHE A 16 -3.44 9.85 5.59
CA PHE A 16 -3.85 8.55 5.04
C PHE A 16 -3.83 7.46 6.10
N THR A 17 -2.79 7.43 6.93
CA THR A 17 -2.70 6.49 8.06
C THR A 17 -3.86 6.67 9.03
N ALA A 18 -4.15 7.90 9.45
CA ALA A 18 -5.25 8.20 10.36
C ALA A 18 -6.61 7.82 9.78
N ILE A 19 -6.85 8.16 8.50
CA ILE A 19 -8.09 7.78 7.79
C ILE A 19 -8.22 6.27 7.74
N SER A 20 -7.18 5.54 7.33
CA SER A 20 -7.21 4.07 7.27
C SER A 20 -7.49 3.46 8.65
N LEU A 21 -6.88 3.96 9.72
CA LEU A 21 -7.13 3.49 11.08
C LEU A 21 -8.58 3.77 11.53
N MET A 22 -9.14 4.94 11.21
CA MET A 22 -10.54 5.25 11.49
C MET A 22 -11.48 4.30 10.71
N LEU A 23 -11.14 4.00 9.46
CA LEU A 23 -11.92 3.11 8.61
C LEU A 23 -11.92 1.66 9.10
N VAL A 24 -10.88 1.21 9.82
CA VAL A 24 -10.84 -0.15 10.41
C VAL A 24 -12.03 -0.40 11.33
N ALA A 25 -12.51 0.61 12.05
CA ALA A 25 -13.66 0.48 12.95
C ALA A 25 -14.98 0.10 12.23
N THR A 26 -15.05 0.27 10.91
CA THR A 26 -16.26 -0.03 10.12
C THR A 26 -16.38 -1.50 9.73
N VAL A 27 -15.35 -2.33 9.96
CA VAL A 27 -15.20 -3.74 9.55
C VAL A 27 -15.20 -3.98 8.03
N ILE A 28 -16.04 -3.29 7.28
CA ILE A 28 -16.19 -3.38 5.81
C ILE A 28 -14.98 -2.79 5.11
N ALA A 29 -14.49 -1.63 5.55
CA ALA A 29 -13.39 -0.96 4.86
C ALA A 29 -12.08 -1.78 4.82
N PRO A 30 -11.68 -2.51 5.88
CA PRO A 30 -10.57 -3.45 5.80
C PRO A 30 -10.74 -4.53 4.73
N ALA A 31 -11.94 -5.11 4.60
CA ALA A 31 -12.22 -6.11 3.57
C ALA A 31 -12.09 -5.53 2.15
N LEU A 32 -12.61 -4.31 1.95
CA LEU A 32 -12.49 -3.61 0.68
C LEU A 32 -11.03 -3.22 0.36
N ALA A 33 -10.23 -2.90 1.38
CA ALA A 33 -8.83 -2.52 1.20
C ALA A 33 -7.96 -3.66 0.67
N VAL A 34 -8.29 -4.92 0.97
CA VAL A 34 -7.52 -6.10 0.53
C VAL A 34 -8.06 -6.72 -0.76
N LEU A 35 -9.28 -6.37 -1.16
CA LEU A 35 -9.97 -6.88 -2.35
C LEU A 35 -9.17 -6.72 -3.66
N PRO A 36 -8.43 -5.61 -3.89
CA PRO A 36 -7.62 -5.47 -5.10
C PRO A 36 -6.54 -6.55 -5.29
N GLY A 37 -6.18 -7.29 -4.23
CA GLY A 37 -5.27 -8.43 -4.36
C GLY A 37 -5.89 -9.67 -5.00
N TYR A 38 -7.22 -9.83 -4.95
CA TYR A 38 -7.91 -11.02 -5.47
C TYR A 38 -7.77 -11.18 -7.00
N PRO A 39 -7.93 -10.13 -7.82
CA PRO A 39 -7.64 -10.23 -9.26
C PRO A 39 -6.21 -10.68 -9.57
N VAL A 40 -5.22 -10.22 -8.79
CA VAL A 40 -3.80 -10.59 -8.98
C VAL A 40 -3.61 -12.07 -8.73
N GLU A 41 -4.14 -12.57 -7.63
CA GLU A 41 -4.09 -13.99 -7.30
C GLU A 41 -4.80 -14.86 -8.36
N LYS A 42 -6.01 -14.46 -8.78
CA LYS A 42 -6.77 -15.18 -9.80
C LYS A 42 -5.99 -15.26 -11.12
N MET A 43 -5.30 -14.18 -11.50
CA MET A 43 -4.42 -14.18 -12.67
C MET A 43 -3.27 -15.17 -12.51
N MET A 44 -2.66 -15.25 -11.32
CA MET A 44 -1.59 -16.21 -11.04
C MET A 44 -2.06 -17.67 -11.08
N ALA A 45 -3.27 -17.95 -10.57
CA ALA A 45 -3.87 -19.28 -10.61
C ALA A 45 -4.13 -19.75 -12.05
N LEU A 46 -4.44 -18.83 -12.96
CA LEU A 46 -4.59 -19.12 -14.39
C LEU A 46 -3.26 -19.36 -15.10
N MET A 47 -2.17 -18.73 -14.63
CA MET A 47 -0.84 -18.88 -15.22
C MET A 47 -0.12 -20.15 -14.76
N VAL A 48 -0.37 -20.61 -13.53
CA VAL A 48 0.30 -21.78 -12.95
C VAL A 48 -0.75 -22.79 -12.50
N SER A 49 -1.09 -23.71 -13.41
CA SER A 49 -2.02 -24.80 -13.10
C SER A 49 -1.40 -25.82 -12.13
N GLY A 50 -2.20 -26.32 -11.19
CA GLY A 50 -1.76 -27.35 -10.23
C GLY A 50 -0.86 -26.86 -9.09
N ALA A 51 -0.61 -25.55 -8.96
CA ALA A 51 0.08 -25.02 -7.79
C ALA A 51 -0.75 -25.19 -6.51
N SER A 52 -0.11 -25.59 -5.41
CA SER A 52 -0.74 -25.56 -4.09
C SER A 52 -1.07 -24.13 -3.68
N ASP A 53 -2.07 -23.94 -2.82
CA ASP A 53 -2.48 -22.63 -2.29
C ASP A 53 -1.31 -21.80 -1.73
N HIS A 54 -0.35 -22.43 -1.07
CA HIS A 54 0.83 -21.77 -0.49
C HIS A 54 1.76 -21.18 -1.56
N HIS A 55 2.08 -21.95 -2.61
CA HIS A 55 2.84 -21.47 -3.76
C HIS A 55 2.12 -20.34 -4.51
N LEU A 56 0.79 -20.43 -4.65
CA LEU A 56 -0.02 -19.38 -5.28
C LEU A 56 0.02 -18.07 -4.47
N GLN A 57 -0.05 -18.14 -3.14
CA GLN A 57 0.10 -16.97 -2.28
C GLN A 57 1.48 -16.33 -2.43
N LEU A 58 2.56 -17.14 -2.41
CA LEU A 58 3.92 -16.64 -2.59
C LEU A 58 4.08 -15.92 -3.93
N LEU A 59 3.54 -16.49 -5.01
CA LEU A 59 3.56 -15.87 -6.33
C LEU A 59 2.76 -14.56 -6.34
N THR A 60 1.60 -14.52 -5.68
CA THR A 60 0.79 -13.31 -5.53
C THR A 60 1.53 -12.21 -4.77
N ILE A 61 2.23 -12.56 -3.68
CA ILE A 61 3.09 -11.64 -2.92
C ILE A 61 4.17 -11.05 -3.83
N LEU A 62 4.85 -11.90 -4.61
CA LEU A 62 5.92 -11.46 -5.51
C LEU A 62 5.39 -10.47 -6.56
N VAL A 63 4.24 -10.76 -7.17
CA VAL A 63 3.63 -9.85 -8.15
C VAL A 63 3.18 -8.53 -7.50
N LEU A 64 2.54 -8.58 -6.33
CA LEU A 64 2.14 -7.37 -5.60
C LEU A 64 3.35 -6.52 -5.19
N ALA A 65 4.46 -7.15 -4.79
CA ALA A 65 5.71 -6.46 -4.50
C ALA A 65 6.30 -5.78 -5.74
N VAL A 66 6.28 -6.45 -6.90
CA VAL A 66 6.69 -5.85 -8.17
C VAL A 66 5.80 -4.65 -8.53
N ILE A 67 4.47 -4.79 -8.43
CA ILE A 67 3.52 -3.69 -8.68
C ILE A 67 3.78 -2.52 -7.73
N PHE A 68 4.01 -2.79 -6.44
CA PHE A 68 4.35 -1.76 -5.45
C PHE A 68 5.59 -0.96 -5.88
N LEU A 69 6.66 -1.64 -6.28
CA LEU A 69 7.89 -0.98 -6.74
C LEU A 69 7.68 -0.21 -8.06
N LEU A 70 6.91 -0.77 -8.99
CA LEU A 70 6.56 -0.12 -10.27
C LEU A 70 5.69 1.13 -10.10
N ILE A 71 4.95 1.25 -8.99
CA ILE A 71 4.24 2.48 -8.65
C ILE A 71 5.17 3.45 -7.91
N LEU A 72 5.86 2.97 -6.88
CA LEU A 72 6.65 3.81 -5.98
C LEU A 72 7.83 4.46 -6.69
N ILE A 73 8.66 3.68 -7.40
CA ILE A 73 9.92 4.18 -7.97
C ILE A 73 9.66 5.26 -9.04
N PRO A 74 8.81 5.05 -10.06
CA PRO A 74 8.54 6.08 -11.06
C PRO A 74 7.89 7.32 -10.47
N ALA A 75 7.01 7.15 -9.47
CA ALA A 75 6.40 8.30 -8.80
C ALA A 75 7.42 9.14 -8.02
N LEU A 76 8.37 8.52 -7.33
CA LEU A 76 9.46 9.23 -6.65
C LEU A 76 10.37 9.94 -7.65
N ILE A 77 10.71 9.31 -8.77
CA ILE A 77 11.49 9.92 -9.85
C ILE A 77 10.73 11.13 -10.42
N LEU A 78 9.44 10.99 -10.70
CA LEU A 78 8.61 12.06 -11.23
C LEU A 78 8.49 13.23 -10.25
N ILE A 79 8.26 12.95 -8.96
CA ILE A 79 8.20 14.00 -7.92
C ILE A 79 9.52 14.76 -7.87
N ARG A 80 10.66 14.05 -7.94
CA ARG A 80 11.98 14.66 -7.95
C ARG A 80 12.24 15.50 -9.19
N SER A 81 11.92 14.99 -10.38
CA SER A 81 12.22 15.68 -11.65
C SER A 81 11.30 16.86 -11.95
N SER A 82 10.09 16.86 -11.39
CA SER A 82 9.05 17.87 -11.67
C SER A 82 8.80 18.87 -10.55
N THR A 83 9.68 18.92 -9.54
CA THR A 83 9.60 19.90 -8.44
C THR A 83 10.93 20.66 -8.37
N PRO A 84 10.97 21.94 -8.75
CA PRO A 84 12.19 22.74 -8.67
C PRO A 84 12.77 22.82 -7.25
N PRO A 85 14.10 23.01 -7.11
CA PRO A 85 14.71 23.32 -5.82
C PRO A 85 14.04 24.58 -5.25
N ASN A 86 13.56 24.52 -4.02
CA ASN A 86 12.78 25.56 -3.30
C ASN A 86 11.28 25.62 -3.56
N GLU A 87 10.73 24.87 -4.52
CA GLU A 87 9.28 24.77 -4.66
C GLU A 87 8.70 23.69 -3.76
N SER A 88 7.45 23.88 -3.33
CA SER A 88 6.74 22.87 -2.56
C SER A 88 6.13 21.82 -3.49
N ILE A 89 6.22 20.54 -3.14
CA ILE A 89 5.57 19.48 -3.92
C ILE A 89 4.06 19.76 -3.97
N VAL A 90 3.49 19.64 -5.18
CA VAL A 90 2.05 19.74 -5.40
C VAL A 90 1.35 18.61 -4.66
N SER A 91 0.45 18.95 -3.73
CA SER A 91 -0.24 17.97 -2.88
C SER A 91 -0.97 16.90 -3.69
N GLY A 92 -1.53 17.25 -4.86
CA GLY A 92 -2.20 16.32 -5.75
C GLY A 92 -1.33 15.15 -6.21
N LYS A 93 -0.02 15.37 -6.45
CA LYS A 93 0.92 14.30 -6.82
C LYS A 93 1.11 13.29 -5.68
N ILE A 94 1.23 13.80 -4.45
CA ILE A 94 1.37 12.98 -3.25
C ILE A 94 0.08 12.21 -2.98
N ILE A 95 -1.07 12.87 -3.04
CA ILE A 95 -2.38 12.25 -2.83
C ILE A 95 -2.61 11.13 -3.85
N LEU A 96 -2.35 11.39 -5.14
CA LEU A 96 -2.47 10.37 -6.19
C LEU A 96 -1.59 9.15 -5.90
N LEU A 97 -0.32 9.37 -5.52
CA LEU A 97 0.57 8.29 -5.13
C LEU A 97 0.02 7.50 -3.92
N MET A 98 -0.47 8.17 -2.89
CA MET A 98 -1.04 7.50 -1.70
C MET A 98 -2.28 6.67 -2.06
N VAL A 99 -3.16 7.17 -2.94
CA VAL A 99 -4.33 6.41 -3.42
C VAL A 99 -3.91 5.17 -4.20
N LEU A 100 -2.92 5.29 -5.10
CA LEU A 100 -2.42 4.14 -5.85
C LEU A 100 -1.76 3.11 -4.92
N LEU A 101 -0.97 3.57 -3.95
CA LEU A 101 -0.34 2.70 -2.97
C LEU A 101 -1.35 2.06 -2.03
N TYR A 102 -2.47 2.73 -1.73
CA TYR A 102 -3.54 2.13 -0.91
C TYR A 102 -4.06 0.82 -1.50
N MET A 103 -4.20 0.77 -2.83
CA MET A 103 -4.68 -0.41 -3.56
C MET A 103 -3.68 -1.57 -3.57
N VAL A 104 -2.43 -1.37 -3.13
CA VAL A 104 -1.36 -2.39 -3.24
C VAL A 104 -0.75 -2.73 -1.89
N VAL A 105 -0.54 -1.73 -1.02
CA VAL A 105 0.05 -1.90 0.30
C VAL A 105 -0.81 -2.79 1.19
N HIS A 106 -2.13 -2.53 1.26
CA HIS A 106 -3.01 -3.33 2.11
C HIS A 106 -3.10 -4.79 1.63
N PRO A 107 -3.34 -5.09 0.34
CA PRO A 107 -3.26 -6.47 -0.14
C PRO A 107 -1.89 -7.10 0.07
N LEU A 108 -0.79 -6.39 -0.21
CA LEU A 108 0.55 -6.96 -0.07
C LEU A 108 0.82 -7.43 1.36
N VAL A 109 0.57 -6.58 2.37
CA VAL A 109 0.76 -6.96 3.77
C VAL A 109 -0.23 -8.05 4.20
N PHE A 110 -1.47 -7.99 3.72
CA PHE A 110 -2.46 -9.03 3.95
C PHE A 110 -1.97 -10.41 3.47
N TYR A 111 -1.44 -10.49 2.25
CA TYR A 111 -0.96 -11.75 1.68
C TYR A 111 0.32 -12.23 2.38
N ILE A 112 1.25 -11.34 2.71
CA ILE A 112 2.44 -11.68 3.52
C ILE A 112 2.02 -12.27 4.87
N PHE A 113 1.06 -11.64 5.55
CA PHE A 113 0.59 -12.12 6.84
C PHE A 113 -0.14 -13.46 6.73
N SER A 114 -1.02 -13.60 5.74
CA SER A 114 -1.77 -14.84 5.50
C SER A 114 -0.84 -16.01 5.20
N TYR A 115 0.19 -15.79 4.39
CA TYR A 115 1.24 -16.77 4.10
C TYR A 115 2.02 -17.14 5.36
N ALA A 116 2.43 -16.16 6.17
CA ALA A 116 3.19 -16.41 7.40
C ALA A 116 2.39 -17.11 8.51
N LYS A 117 1.06 -17.13 8.43
CA LYS A 117 0.16 -17.73 9.44
C LYS A 117 -0.53 -19.00 8.95
N ASP A 118 -0.24 -19.47 7.74
CA ASP A 118 -0.92 -20.60 7.09
C ASP A 118 -2.45 -20.51 7.18
N TRP A 119 -3.00 -19.29 7.04
CA TRP A 119 -4.42 -19.08 7.26
C TRP A 119 -5.25 -19.73 6.15
N ASN A 120 -6.26 -20.50 6.55
CA ASN A 120 -7.12 -21.21 5.62
C ASN A 120 -8.13 -20.23 5.00
N ARG A 121 -8.13 -20.17 3.67
CA ARG A 121 -8.81 -19.13 2.88
C ARG A 121 -10.31 -19.35 2.74
N LYS A 122 -10.80 -20.51 3.19
CA LYS A 122 -12.19 -20.95 3.01
C LYS A 122 -13.16 -20.40 4.04
N ASP A 123 -12.66 -19.74 5.09
CA ASP A 123 -13.47 -19.30 6.24
C ASP A 123 -13.43 -17.77 6.46
N ALA A 124 -14.26 -17.29 7.38
CA ALA A 124 -14.28 -15.90 7.88
C ALA A 124 -12.91 -15.39 8.41
N GLN A 125 -11.92 -16.27 8.52
CA GLN A 125 -10.52 -15.94 8.80
C GLN A 125 -9.95 -14.89 7.83
N TYR A 126 -10.43 -14.84 6.59
CA TYR A 126 -10.01 -13.81 5.61
C TYR A 126 -10.42 -12.39 6.03
N LEU A 127 -11.62 -12.24 6.58
CA LEU A 127 -12.10 -10.94 7.10
C LEU A 127 -11.31 -10.54 8.35
N MET A 128 -11.06 -11.51 9.25
CA MET A 128 -10.25 -11.28 10.45
C MET A 128 -8.81 -10.92 10.11
N ALA A 129 -8.24 -11.54 9.09
CA ALA A 129 -6.91 -11.23 8.58
C ALA A 129 -6.82 -9.79 8.06
N ALA A 130 -7.83 -9.31 7.35
CA ALA A 130 -7.89 -7.92 6.93
C ALA A 130 -8.00 -6.95 8.12
N LEU A 131 -8.82 -7.27 9.12
CA LEU A 131 -8.95 -6.45 10.34
C LEU A 131 -7.65 -6.33 11.12
N VAL A 132 -6.85 -7.40 11.16
CA VAL A 132 -5.54 -7.40 11.82
C VAL A 132 -4.51 -6.65 11.00
N THR A 133 -4.46 -6.87 9.69
CA THR A 133 -3.34 -6.39 8.84
C THR A 133 -3.49 -4.95 8.37
N VAL A 134 -4.70 -4.44 8.20
CA VAL A 134 -4.95 -3.06 7.73
C VAL A 134 -4.41 -2.00 8.71
N PRO A 135 -4.57 -2.10 10.03
CA PRO A 135 -3.93 -1.20 10.98
C PRO A 135 -2.41 -1.10 10.81
N PHE A 136 -1.71 -2.23 10.72
CA PHE A 136 -0.25 -2.24 10.60
C PHE A 136 0.22 -1.71 9.26
N SER A 137 -0.41 -2.15 8.17
CA SER A 137 -0.07 -1.71 6.82
C SER A 137 -0.35 -0.21 6.58
N SER A 138 -1.28 0.38 7.33
CA SER A 138 -1.56 1.83 7.27
C SER A 138 -0.32 2.67 7.61
N PHE A 139 0.55 2.21 8.50
CA PHE A 139 1.77 2.96 8.84
C PHE A 139 2.78 3.06 7.68
N ALA A 140 2.64 2.23 6.64
CA ALA A 140 3.46 2.36 5.44
C ALA A 140 3.26 3.74 4.76
N PHE A 141 2.09 4.37 4.87
CA PHE A 141 1.88 5.70 4.29
C PHE A 141 2.70 6.79 4.99
N VAL A 142 2.92 6.68 6.30
CA VAL A 142 3.87 7.58 7.02
C VAL A 142 5.28 7.38 6.49
N ILE A 143 5.72 6.14 6.34
CA ILE A 143 7.06 5.79 5.83
C ILE A 143 7.23 6.34 4.41
N VAL A 144 6.28 6.09 3.52
CA VAL A 144 6.29 6.61 2.15
C VAL A 144 6.30 8.15 2.15
N GLY A 145 5.49 8.77 3.00
CA GLY A 145 5.47 10.22 3.17
C GLY A 145 6.82 10.80 3.57
N ALA A 146 7.51 10.14 4.51
CA ALA A 146 8.87 10.51 4.92
C ALA A 146 9.88 10.32 3.78
N VAL A 147 9.76 9.24 2.99
CA VAL A 147 10.62 8.98 1.82
C VAL A 147 10.44 10.07 0.76
N ILE A 148 9.20 10.48 0.47
CA ILE A 148 8.91 11.59 -0.47
C ILE A 148 9.61 12.87 -0.03
N ASP A 149 9.48 13.24 1.25
CA ASP A 149 10.14 14.43 1.79
C ASP A 149 11.68 14.31 1.77
N ALA A 150 12.22 13.10 1.97
CA ALA A 150 13.66 12.85 1.94
C ALA A 150 14.25 12.92 0.52
N VAL A 151 13.57 12.35 -0.47
CA VAL A 151 13.99 12.39 -1.88
C VAL A 151 14.03 13.82 -2.39
N LYS A 152 13.07 14.66 -1.98
CA LYS A 152 13.05 16.09 -2.32
C LYS A 152 14.27 16.84 -1.78
N LYS A 153 14.71 16.57 -0.55
CA LYS A 153 15.85 17.27 0.07
C LYS A 153 17.20 16.99 -0.59
N ARG A 154 17.31 15.91 -1.37
CA ARG A 154 18.55 15.48 -2.03
C ARG A 154 18.66 15.93 -3.50
N GLY A 155 17.66 16.64 -4.02
CA GLY A 155 17.69 17.28 -5.34
C GLY A 155 17.86 18.78 -5.19
#